data_AF-A0A357NH61-F1
#
_entry.id   AF-A0A357NH61-F1
#
_cell.length_a   1.000
_cell.length_b   1.000
_cell.length_c   1.000
_cell.angle_alpha   90.00
_cell.angle_beta   90.00
_cell.angle_gamma   90.00
#
_symmetry.space_group_name_H-M   'P 1'
#
loop_
_entity.id
_entity.type
_entity.pdbx_description
1 polymer ?
#
loop_
_entity_poly.entity_id
_entity_poly.type
_entity_poly.pdbx_seq_one_letter_code
_entity_poly.pdbx_strand_id
1 'polypeptide(L)'
;QDAGLTGEKLLSLYENYPRPHFYTALNLVGSHDVPRILTLLGGHEVKDDLPYGEQSKRRLAPAERLLGLARLKLLVVWQMTFPGVPHIYYGDEAGLEGYADPLNRRTFPWGKEEASLTAWYKKLIALRNSWGVLRTGYWHSLAVHPDVYGYVRTTV
;
A
#
# COMPACT_ATOMS: atom_id res chain seq x y z
N GLN A 1 8.81 -13.83 3.02
CA GLN A 1 9.94 -12.91 2.76
C GLN A 1 10.50 -12.55 4.12
N ASP A 2 11.82 -12.55 4.25
CA ASP A 2 12.56 -12.25 5.48
C ASP A 2 12.66 -10.74 5.69
N ALA A 3 12.39 -10.26 6.90
CA ALA A 3 12.51 -8.88 7.32
C ALA A 3 13.92 -8.30 7.05
N GLY A 4 14.96 -9.14 7.13
CA GLY A 4 16.33 -8.74 6.77
C GLY A 4 16.43 -8.28 5.32
N LEU A 5 15.93 -9.11 4.39
CA LEU A 5 15.93 -8.80 2.95
C LEU A 5 15.05 -7.59 2.60
N THR A 6 13.93 -7.40 3.30
CA THR A 6 13.14 -6.16 3.19
C THR A 6 13.96 -4.94 3.61
N GLY A 7 14.67 -5.02 4.74
CA GLY A 7 15.54 -3.96 5.23
C GLY A 7 16.66 -3.60 4.26
N GLU A 8 17.36 -4.60 3.72
CA GLU A 8 18.42 -4.41 2.73
C GLU A 8 17.93 -3.69 1.47
N LYS A 9 16.77 -4.09 0.94
CA LYS A 9 16.18 -3.42 -0.25
C LYS A 9 15.84 -1.96 0.01
N LEU A 10 15.30 -1.66 1.18
CA LEU A 10 14.93 -0.29 1.55
C LEU A 10 16.17 0.57 1.82
N LEU A 11 17.19 0.02 2.47
CA LEU A 11 18.47 0.68 2.67
C LEU A 11 19.16 0.95 1.34
N SER A 12 19.11 0.01 0.39
CA SER A 12 19.63 0.25 -0.95
C SER A 12 18.97 1.45 -1.62
N LEU A 13 17.62 1.58 -1.55
CA LEU A 13 16.92 2.76 -2.06
C LEU A 13 17.33 4.05 -1.34
N TYR A 14 17.59 3.97 -0.04
CA TYR A 14 18.02 5.09 0.78
C TYR A 14 19.46 5.54 0.49
N GLU A 15 20.36 4.61 0.17
CA GLU A 15 21.79 4.85 -0.02
C GLU A 15 22.16 5.16 -1.48
N ASN A 16 21.41 4.65 -2.46
CA ASN A 16 21.69 4.84 -3.88
C ASN A 16 21.49 6.28 -4.38
N TYR A 17 20.77 7.12 -3.63
CA TYR A 17 20.44 8.49 -4.02
C TYR A 17 20.72 9.49 -2.90
N PRO A 18 20.92 10.79 -3.22
CA PRO A 18 21.00 11.82 -2.20
C PRO A 18 19.78 11.81 -1.27
N ARG A 19 19.99 12.03 0.02
CA ARG A 19 18.91 12.01 1.02
C ARG A 19 17.63 12.76 0.59
N PRO A 20 17.70 14.00 0.04
CA PRO A 20 16.49 14.69 -0.41
C PRO A 20 15.62 13.89 -1.40
N HIS A 21 16.24 13.11 -2.30
CA HIS A 21 15.53 12.27 -3.27
C HIS A 21 14.63 11.24 -2.58
N PHE A 22 15.14 10.56 -1.56
CA PHE A 22 14.37 9.56 -0.81
C PHE A 22 13.16 10.18 -0.09
N TYR A 23 13.29 11.41 0.42
CA TYR A 23 12.19 12.12 1.09
C TYR A 23 11.17 12.74 0.13
N THR A 24 11.50 12.85 -1.16
CA THR A 24 10.58 13.33 -2.20
C THR A 24 10.06 12.23 -3.14
N ALA A 25 10.50 10.99 -2.94
CA ALA A 25 10.09 9.86 -3.77
C ALA A 25 8.57 9.62 -3.69
N LEU A 26 7.93 9.39 -4.83
CA LEU A 26 6.51 9.07 -4.89
C LEU A 26 6.31 7.59 -4.52
N ASN A 27 5.67 7.32 -3.39
CA ASN A 27 5.45 5.96 -2.89
C ASN A 27 4.11 5.43 -3.39
N LEU A 28 4.12 4.88 -4.61
CA LEU A 28 2.95 4.23 -5.20
C LEU A 28 2.80 2.79 -4.68
N VAL A 29 1.58 2.47 -4.29
CA VAL A 29 1.16 1.09 -3.96
C VAL A 29 0.40 0.46 -5.13
N GLY A 30 -0.26 1.28 -5.94
CA GLY A 30 -1.03 0.88 -7.11
C GLY A 30 -1.10 2.00 -8.14
N SER A 31 -1.47 1.64 -9.36
CA SER A 31 -1.66 2.56 -10.48
C SER A 31 -2.66 1.98 -11.48
N HIS A 32 -2.87 2.70 -12.58
CA HIS A 32 -3.70 2.29 -13.71
C HIS A 32 -3.06 1.23 -14.62
N ASP A 33 -1.81 0.81 -14.34
CA ASP A 33 -1.06 -0.17 -15.12
C ASP A 33 -0.83 -1.50 -14.38
N VAL A 34 -1.18 -1.57 -13.10
CA VAL A 34 -1.02 -2.77 -12.28
C VAL A 34 -2.37 -3.22 -11.70
N PRO A 35 -2.55 -4.52 -11.38
CA PRO A 35 -3.72 -5.00 -10.67
C PRO A 35 -3.97 -4.24 -9.38
N ARG A 36 -5.22 -4.15 -8.95
CA ARG A 36 -5.58 -3.46 -7.70
C ARG A 36 -4.91 -4.12 -6.51
N ILE A 37 -4.35 -3.32 -5.62
CA ILE A 37 -3.60 -3.82 -4.47
C ILE A 37 -4.45 -4.74 -3.58
N LEU A 38 -5.74 -4.43 -3.41
CA LEU A 38 -6.63 -5.27 -2.60
C LEU A 38 -6.77 -6.68 -3.18
N THR A 39 -6.78 -6.81 -4.51
CA THR A 39 -6.83 -8.11 -5.20
C THR A 39 -5.56 -8.92 -4.94
N LEU A 40 -4.39 -8.29 -5.05
CA LEU A 40 -3.10 -8.93 -4.78
C LEU A 40 -2.98 -9.36 -3.31
N LEU A 41 -3.34 -8.47 -2.38
CA LEU A 41 -3.28 -8.74 -0.95
C LEU A 41 -4.31 -9.77 -0.48
N GLY A 42 -5.42 -9.93 -1.19
CA GLY A 42 -6.40 -10.98 -0.98
C GLY A 42 -5.90 -12.39 -1.32
N GLY A 43 -4.71 -12.53 -1.92
CA GLY A 43 -4.11 -13.83 -2.25
C GLY A 43 -4.54 -14.36 -3.62
N HIS A 44 -5.16 -13.53 -4.45
CA HIS A 44 -5.52 -13.92 -5.80
C HIS A 44 -4.29 -13.87 -6.72
N GLU A 45 -3.89 -15.03 -7.22
CA GLU A 45 -2.95 -15.11 -8.35
C GLU A 45 -3.63 -14.53 -9.59
N VAL A 46 -3.06 -13.47 -10.14
CA VAL A 46 -3.47 -12.93 -11.44
C VAL A 46 -2.95 -13.90 -12.50
N LYS A 47 -3.74 -14.92 -12.80
CA LYS A 47 -3.48 -15.83 -13.93
C LYS A 47 -4.08 -15.19 -15.18
N ASP A 48 -3.20 -14.81 -16.11
CA ASP A 48 -3.56 -14.17 -17.38
C ASP A 48 -4.34 -15.12 -18.32
N ASP A 49 -4.42 -16.40 -17.97
CA ASP A 49 -5.02 -17.44 -18.80
C ASP A 49 -6.56 -17.39 -18.85
N LEU A 50 -7.20 -16.62 -17.96
CA LEU A 50 -8.66 -16.53 -17.89
C LEU A 50 -9.20 -15.59 -18.98
N PRO A 51 -10.31 -15.93 -19.66
CA PRO A 51 -10.97 -15.01 -20.58
C PRO A 51 -11.38 -13.70 -19.89
N TYR A 52 -11.22 -12.57 -20.59
CA TYR A 52 -11.57 -11.23 -20.08
C TYR A 52 -12.96 -11.15 -19.44
N GLY A 53 -13.96 -11.79 -20.06
CA GLY A 53 -15.34 -11.83 -19.56
C GLY A 53 -15.47 -12.44 -18.17
N GLU A 54 -14.69 -13.47 -17.86
CA GLU A 54 -14.68 -14.11 -16.53
C GLU A 54 -13.92 -13.27 -15.51
N GLN A 55 -12.77 -12.72 -15.90
CA GLN A 55 -11.99 -11.83 -15.04
C GLN A 55 -12.82 -10.60 -14.61
N SER A 56 -13.64 -10.05 -15.51
CA SER A 56 -14.49 -8.89 -15.22
C SER A 56 -15.54 -9.15 -14.13
N LYS A 57 -16.05 -10.39 -14.06
CA LYS A 57 -17.11 -10.80 -13.13
C LYS A 57 -16.56 -11.28 -11.79
N ARG A 58 -15.33 -11.77 -11.79
CA ARG A 58 -14.69 -12.32 -10.60
C ARG A 58 -14.53 -11.27 -9.51
N ARG A 59 -14.80 -11.69 -8.28
CA ARG A 59 -14.67 -10.92 -7.05
C ARG A 59 -13.91 -11.74 -6.02
N LEU A 60 -13.28 -11.09 -5.04
CA LEU A 60 -12.65 -11.79 -3.92
C LEU A 60 -13.71 -12.53 -3.11
N ALA A 61 -13.42 -13.76 -2.69
CA ALA A 61 -14.26 -14.46 -1.74
C ALA A 61 -14.26 -13.73 -0.39
N PRO A 62 -15.29 -13.89 0.46
CA PRO A 62 -15.38 -13.16 1.73
C PRO A 62 -14.13 -13.29 2.61
N ALA A 63 -13.55 -14.49 2.73
CA ALA A 63 -12.35 -14.72 3.53
C ALA A 63 -11.10 -14.03 2.95
N GLU A 64 -10.93 -14.08 1.63
CA GLU A 64 -9.83 -13.43 0.90
C GLU A 64 -9.94 -11.91 1.02
N ARG A 65 -11.16 -11.36 0.91
CA ARG A 65 -11.42 -9.94 1.06
C ARG A 65 -11.08 -9.48 2.48
N LEU A 66 -11.48 -10.21 3.51
CA LEU A 66 -11.14 -9.89 4.91
C LEU A 66 -9.62 -9.88 5.13
N LEU A 67 -8.92 -10.88 4.60
CA LEU A 67 -7.45 -10.94 4.67
C LEU A 67 -6.79 -9.78 3.91
N GLY A 68 -7.28 -9.50 2.70
CA GLY A 68 -6.81 -8.40 1.86
C GLY A 68 -7.00 -7.04 2.52
N LEU A 69 -8.16 -6.79 3.14
CA LEU A 69 -8.44 -5.56 3.88
C LEU A 69 -7.52 -5.42 5.10
N ALA A 70 -7.27 -6.50 5.85
CA ALA A 70 -6.36 -6.48 6.99
C ALA A 70 -4.91 -6.14 6.55
N ARG A 71 -4.42 -6.79 5.50
CA ARG A 71 -3.10 -6.51 4.92
C ARG A 71 -3.01 -5.10 4.33
N LEU A 72 -4.07 -4.63 3.68
CA LEU A 72 -4.11 -3.27 3.13
C LEU A 72 -4.03 -2.23 4.25
N LYS A 73 -4.74 -2.42 5.37
CA LYS A 73 -4.63 -1.53 6.52
C LYS A 73 -3.20 -1.45 7.06
N LEU A 74 -2.46 -2.57 7.12
CA LEU A 74 -1.04 -2.58 7.49
C LEU A 74 -0.18 -1.82 6.48
N LEU A 75 -0.41 -2.04 5.18
CA LEU A 75 0.29 -1.34 4.12
C LEU A 75 0.06 0.18 4.15
N VAL A 76 -1.14 0.63 4.50
CA VAL A 76 -1.45 2.06 4.64
C VAL A 76 -0.75 2.67 5.84
N VAL A 77 -0.62 1.95 6.96
CA VAL A 77 0.22 2.40 8.09
C VAL A 77 1.62 2.68 7.58
N TRP A 78 2.19 1.73 6.84
CA TRP A 78 3.50 1.90 6.25
C TRP A 78 3.55 3.10 5.30
N GLN A 79 2.66 3.15 4.31
CA GLN A 79 2.65 4.20 3.30
C GLN A 79 2.56 5.61 3.91
N MET A 80 1.76 5.77 4.97
CA MET A 80 1.56 7.07 5.63
C MET A 80 2.65 7.42 6.65
N THR A 81 3.46 6.45 7.10
CA THR A 81 4.53 6.68 8.10
C THR A 81 5.95 6.56 7.53
N PHE A 82 6.10 6.09 6.29
CA PHE A 82 7.37 5.98 5.60
C PHE A 82 7.83 7.36 5.02
N PRO A 83 9.15 7.59 4.85
CA PRO A 83 9.68 8.75 4.12
C PRO A 83 9.20 8.78 2.66
N GLY A 84 9.12 9.98 2.07
CA GLY A 84 8.59 10.16 0.72
C GLY A 84 7.17 10.74 0.69
N VAL A 85 6.58 10.77 -0.49
CA VAL A 85 5.25 11.29 -0.75
C VAL A 85 4.29 10.11 -0.96
N PRO A 86 3.35 9.85 -0.04
CA PRO A 86 2.37 8.78 -0.22
C PRO A 86 1.43 9.08 -1.38
N HIS A 87 1.20 8.08 -2.25
CA HIS A 87 0.28 8.20 -3.38
C HIS A 87 -0.84 7.15 -3.31
N ILE A 88 -2.09 7.61 -3.35
CA ILE A 88 -3.28 6.75 -3.32
C ILE A 88 -3.89 6.71 -4.71
N TYR A 89 -4.06 5.50 -5.26
CA TYR A 89 -4.80 5.32 -6.52
C TYR A 89 -6.31 5.26 -6.24
N TYR A 90 -7.10 6.00 -7.00
CA TYR A 90 -8.50 6.27 -6.67
C TYR A 90 -9.30 4.99 -6.38
N GLY A 91 -10.01 4.97 -5.25
CA GLY A 91 -10.83 3.84 -4.85
C GLY A 91 -10.08 2.70 -4.17
N ASP A 92 -8.76 2.73 -4.06
CA ASP A 92 -8.04 1.82 -3.15
C ASP A 92 -8.50 2.06 -1.70
N GLU A 93 -8.72 3.32 -1.32
CA GLU A 93 -9.26 3.75 -0.03
C GLU A 93 -10.75 3.39 0.17
N ALA A 94 -11.45 3.12 -0.93
CA ALA A 94 -12.84 2.67 -0.96
C ALA A 94 -12.96 1.13 -1.05
N GLY A 95 -11.84 0.41 -1.16
CA GLY A 95 -11.82 -1.05 -1.24
C GLY A 95 -12.15 -1.61 -2.61
N LEU A 96 -11.81 -0.90 -3.69
CA LEU A 96 -11.89 -1.40 -5.06
C LEU A 96 -10.95 -2.58 -5.27
N GLU A 97 -11.45 -3.54 -6.02
CA GLU A 97 -10.72 -4.72 -6.49
C GLU A 97 -10.83 -4.81 -8.02
N GLY A 98 -9.81 -5.40 -8.64
CA GLY A 98 -9.67 -5.45 -10.09
C GLY A 98 -8.35 -6.10 -10.51
N TYR A 99 -8.42 -6.83 -11.62
CA TYR A 99 -7.25 -7.44 -12.27
C TYR A 99 -6.44 -6.38 -13.03
N ALA A 100 -5.53 -6.81 -13.92
CA ALA A 100 -4.75 -5.92 -14.78
C ALA A 100 -5.64 -5.02 -15.65
N ASP A 101 -5.00 -4.05 -16.33
CA ASP A 101 -5.66 -3.17 -17.29
C ASP A 101 -6.52 -3.95 -18.30
N PRO A 102 -7.79 -3.60 -18.54
CA PRO A 102 -8.56 -2.44 -18.04
C PRO A 102 -9.38 -2.67 -16.76
N LEU A 103 -9.26 -3.84 -16.13
CA LEU A 103 -10.11 -4.23 -14.99
C LEU A 103 -9.74 -3.53 -13.67
N ASN A 104 -8.55 -2.92 -13.58
CA ASN A 104 -8.17 -2.01 -12.50
C ASN A 104 -8.81 -0.62 -12.64
N ARG A 105 -9.43 -0.26 -13.77
CA ARG A 105 -10.04 1.06 -14.05
C ARG A 105 -11.55 1.09 -13.86
N ARG A 106 -12.08 0.31 -12.91
CA ARG A 106 -13.52 0.28 -12.59
C ARG A 106 -14.02 1.65 -12.12
N THR A 107 -15.32 1.87 -12.26
CA THR A 107 -15.98 3.06 -11.71
C THR A 107 -15.86 3.08 -10.19
N PHE A 108 -15.74 4.28 -9.63
CA PHE A 108 -15.68 4.46 -8.19
C PHE A 108 -16.99 3.98 -7.53
N PRO A 109 -16.95 3.27 -6.39
CA PRO A 109 -18.11 2.64 -5.80
C PRO A 109 -18.90 3.61 -4.91
N TRP A 110 -19.41 4.70 -5.48
CA TRP A 110 -20.14 5.75 -4.76
C TRP A 110 -21.28 5.19 -3.91
N GLY A 111 -21.27 5.51 -2.60
CA GLY A 111 -22.28 5.05 -1.63
C GLY A 111 -22.14 3.58 -1.23
N LYS A 112 -21.11 2.89 -1.70
CA LYS A 112 -20.78 1.48 -1.41
C LYS A 112 -19.31 1.31 -1.04
N GLU A 113 -18.68 2.37 -0.56
CA GLU A 113 -17.29 2.38 -0.12
C GLU A 113 -17.11 1.51 1.13
N GLU A 114 -15.93 0.90 1.28
CA GLU A 114 -15.54 0.25 2.52
C GLU A 114 -15.29 1.28 3.62
N ALA A 115 -16.36 1.66 4.35
CA ALA A 115 -16.32 2.71 5.35
C ALA A 115 -15.21 2.55 6.39
N SER A 116 -14.93 1.31 6.82
CA SER A 116 -13.86 1.03 7.79
C SER A 116 -12.46 1.31 7.22
N LEU A 117 -12.28 1.15 5.90
CA LEU A 117 -11.03 1.42 5.22
C LEU A 117 -10.88 2.92 4.95
N THR A 118 -11.93 3.59 4.47
CA THR A 118 -11.92 5.04 4.26
C THR A 118 -11.64 5.79 5.57
N ALA A 119 -12.24 5.36 6.69
CA ALA A 119 -11.94 5.91 8.02
C ALA A 119 -10.48 5.68 8.44
N TRP A 120 -9.92 4.51 8.11
CA TRP A 120 -8.52 4.18 8.39
C TRP A 120 -7.54 5.09 7.64
N TYR A 121 -7.76 5.29 6.34
CA TYR A 121 -6.98 6.23 5.53
C TYR A 121 -7.06 7.64 6.10
N LYS A 122 -8.26 8.15 6.38
CA LYS A 122 -8.45 9.48 6.99
C LYS A 122 -7.68 9.63 8.30
N LYS A 123 -7.72 8.62 9.18
CA LYS A 123 -7.00 8.61 10.45
C LYS A 123 -5.48 8.71 10.25
N LEU A 124 -4.91 7.92 9.33
CA LEU A 124 -3.46 7.89 9.12
C LEU A 124 -2.94 9.11 8.34
N ILE A 125 -3.74 9.65 7.42
CA ILE A 125 -3.44 10.93 6.75
C ILE A 125 -3.42 12.06 7.79
N ALA A 126 -4.42 12.10 8.67
CA ALA A 126 -4.45 13.08 9.76
C ALA A 126 -3.22 12.94 10.66
N LEU A 127 -2.85 11.70 11.05
CA LEU A 127 -1.64 11.43 11.82
C LEU A 127 -0.37 11.98 11.13
N ARG A 128 -0.18 11.68 9.84
CA ARG A 128 0.97 12.18 9.05
C ARG A 128 1.04 13.70 9.02
N ASN A 129 -0.12 14.36 8.89
CA ASN A 129 -0.19 15.82 8.83
C ASN A 129 0.07 16.46 10.20
N SER A 130 -0.43 15.86 11.28
CA SER A 130 -0.22 16.34 12.65
C SER A 130 1.21 16.18 13.14
N TRP A 131 1.94 15.16 12.67
CA TRP A 131 3.29 14.86 13.15
C TRP A 131 4.34 15.10 12.07
N GLY A 132 5.04 16.24 12.15
CA GLY A 132 6.10 16.62 11.20
C GLY A 132 7.20 15.57 11.05
N VAL A 133 7.50 14.82 12.12
CA VAL A 133 8.48 13.72 12.12
C VAL A 133 8.17 12.64 11.07
N LEU A 134 6.90 12.43 10.72
CA LEU A 134 6.49 11.45 9.70
C LEU A 134 6.77 11.95 8.27
N ARG A 135 6.96 13.26 8.09
CA ARG A 135 7.24 13.86 6.77
C ARG A 135 8.73 14.08 6.58
N THR A 136 9.42 14.68 7.56
CA THR A 136 10.82 15.12 7.42
C THR A 136 11.79 14.51 8.42
N GLY A 137 11.30 13.74 9.40
CA GLY A 137 12.16 13.13 10.41
C GLY A 137 13.05 12.04 9.83
N TYR A 138 14.20 11.80 10.46
CA TYR A 138 15.12 10.72 10.09
C TYR A 138 14.43 9.36 10.12
N TRP A 139 14.92 8.44 9.31
CA TRP A 139 14.39 7.10 9.21
C TRP A 139 15.48 6.09 9.57
N HIS A 140 15.15 5.21 10.50
CA HIS A 140 16.03 4.15 10.98
C HIS A 140 15.35 2.80 10.79
N SER A 141 15.89 1.99 9.88
CA SER A 141 15.44 0.62 9.61
C SER A 141 15.71 -0.29 10.81
N LEU A 142 14.75 -1.16 11.17
CA LEU A 142 14.88 -2.15 12.24
C LEU A 142 14.38 -3.52 11.77
N ALA A 143 15.28 -4.50 11.72
CA ALA A 143 14.92 -5.91 11.56
C ALA A 143 14.93 -6.58 12.94
N VAL A 144 13.74 -6.66 13.58
CA VAL A 144 13.62 -7.10 14.99
C VAL A 144 13.46 -8.62 15.08
N HIS A 145 12.89 -9.25 14.05
CA HIS A 145 12.68 -10.69 13.93
C HIS A 145 12.62 -11.06 12.43
N PRO A 146 12.94 -12.31 12.02
CA PRO A 146 12.83 -12.74 10.62
C PRO A 146 11.49 -12.42 9.93
N ASP A 147 10.39 -12.42 10.69
CA ASP A 147 9.05 -12.11 10.17
C ASP A 147 8.53 -10.71 10.56
N VAL A 148 9.30 -9.92 11.32
CA VAL A 148 8.87 -8.61 11.82
C VAL A 148 9.88 -7.54 11.46
N TYR A 149 9.47 -6.71 10.50
CA TYR A 149 10.18 -5.50 10.13
C TYR A 149 9.53 -4.27 10.77
N GLY A 150 10.35 -3.34 11.25
CA GLY A 150 9.92 -2.06 11.77
C GLY A 150 10.89 -0.93 11.39
N TYR A 151 10.54 0.29 11.76
CA TYR A 151 11.44 1.43 11.66
C TYR A 151 11.05 2.52 12.63
N VAL A 152 11.99 3.41 12.91
CA VAL A 152 11.78 4.57 13.79
C VAL A 152 11.87 5.86 12.97
N ARG A 153 11.00 6.81 13.31
CA ARG A 153 11.04 8.19 12.81
C ARG A 153 11.44 9.12 13.95
N THR A 154 12.54 9.85 13.79
CA THR A 154 13.09 10.77 14.82
C THR A 154 13.25 12.18 14.28
N THR A 155 13.14 13.18 15.14
CA THR A 155 13.53 14.56 14.81
C THR A 155 15.01 14.76 15.11
N VAL A 156 15.61 15.81 14.52
CA VAL A 156 16.90 16.35 14.99
C VAL A 156 16.75 16.83 16.44
#